data_AF-A0A241RMT1-F1
#
_entry.id   AF-A0A241RMT1-F1
#
_cell.length_a   1.000
_cell.length_b   1.000
_cell.length_c   1.000
_cell.angle_alpha   90.00
_cell.angle_beta   90.00
_cell.angle_gamma   90.00
#
_symmetry.space_group_name_H-M   'P 1'
#
loop_
_entity.id
_entity.type
_entity.pdbx_description
1 polymer ?
#
loop_
_entity_poly.entity_id
_entity_poly.type
_entity_poly.pdbx_seq_one_letter_code
_entity_poly.pdbx_strand_id
1 'polypeptide(L)'
;MFKRKQKIKHPKATYDEQLLTTLNAAKVDWDRAKQNQEAVYDNNTSELVTQTALARAKYLYLYREARLRQVHGQTIQRSVIDK
;
A
#
# COMPACT_ATOMS: atom_id res chain seq x y z
N MET A 1 -34.77 9.59 -6.67
CA MET A 1 -34.90 9.28 -5.23
C MET A 1 -33.50 9.03 -4.66
N PHE A 2 -32.91 10.02 -3.97
CA PHE A 2 -31.56 9.88 -3.42
C PHE A 2 -31.61 9.06 -2.13
N LYS A 3 -30.97 7.89 -2.11
CA LYS A 3 -30.89 7.07 -0.89
C LYS A 3 -30.11 7.84 0.17
N ARG A 4 -30.70 7.98 1.38
CA ARG A 4 -30.01 8.57 2.55
C ARG A 4 -28.69 7.83 2.77
N LYS A 5 -27.57 8.56 2.84
CA LYS A 5 -26.26 7.96 3.15
C LYS A 5 -26.36 7.23 4.49
N GLN A 6 -26.18 5.91 4.46
CA GLN A 6 -26.16 5.08 5.66
C GLN A 6 -25.01 5.53 6.55
N LYS A 7 -25.28 5.79 7.84
CA LYS A 7 -24.22 6.11 8.79
C LYS A 7 -23.39 4.86 9.03
N ILE A 8 -22.07 4.96 8.85
CA ILE A 8 -21.13 3.88 9.15
C ILE A 8 -21.15 3.66 10.67
N LYS A 9 -21.52 2.45 11.12
CA LYS A 9 -21.62 2.11 12.55
C LYS A 9 -20.26 2.17 13.28
N HIS A 10 -19.18 1.75 12.61
CA HIS A 10 -17.82 1.71 13.17
C HIS A 10 -16.82 2.42 12.24
N PRO A 11 -16.80 3.77 12.22
CA PRO A 11 -16.03 4.53 11.25
C PRO A 11 -14.51 4.33 11.39
N LYS A 12 -13.99 4.15 12.61
CA LYS A 12 -12.56 3.86 12.84
C LYS A 12 -12.15 2.51 12.25
N ALA A 13 -12.83 1.43 12.65
CA ALA A 13 -12.54 0.09 12.15
C ALA A 13 -12.66 -0.01 10.62
N THR A 14 -13.67 0.65 10.04
CA THR A 14 -13.86 0.69 8.57
C THR A 14 -12.69 1.40 7.88
N TYR A 15 -12.22 2.50 8.45
CA TYR A 15 -11.06 3.22 7.92
C TYR A 15 -9.78 2.40 8.04
N ASP A 16 -9.57 1.76 9.19
CA ASP A 16 -8.38 0.96 9.46
C ASP A 16 -8.28 -0.25 8.50
N GLU A 17 -9.41 -0.92 8.21
CA GLU A 17 -9.47 -1.96 7.16
C GLU A 17 -9.15 -1.42 5.77
N GLN A 18 -9.69 -0.26 5.41
CA GLN A 18 -9.40 0.38 4.12
C GLN A 18 -7.93 0.77 4.01
N LEU A 19 -7.34 1.28 5.09
CA LEU A 19 -5.93 1.62 5.16
C LEU A 19 -5.05 0.39 4.96
N LEU A 20 -5.33 -0.72 5.66
CA LEU A 20 -4.60 -1.98 5.48
C LEU A 20 -4.75 -2.54 4.06
N THR A 21 -5.96 -2.51 3.51
CA THR A 21 -6.22 -2.95 2.13
C THR A 21 -5.40 -2.15 1.12
N THR A 22 -5.39 -0.82 1.29
CA THR A 22 -4.64 0.09 0.41
C THR A 22 -3.13 -0.08 0.57
N LEU A 23 -2.65 -0.27 1.80
CA LEU A 23 -1.24 -0.55 2.09
C LEU A 23 -0.76 -1.84 1.41
N ASN A 24 -1.55 -2.92 1.49
CA ASN A 24 -1.23 -4.19 0.86
C ASN A 24 -1.20 -4.08 -0.66
N ALA A 25 -2.16 -3.37 -1.27
CA ALA A 25 -2.14 -3.09 -2.71
C ALA A 25 -0.90 -2.29 -3.11
N ALA A 26 -0.56 -1.23 -2.38
CA ALA A 26 0.63 -0.41 -2.64
C ALA A 26 1.93 -1.22 -2.53
N LYS A 27 1.98 -2.21 -1.65
CA LYS A 27 3.11 -3.14 -1.57
C LYS A 27 3.22 -4.00 -2.82
N VAL A 28 2.13 -4.63 -3.25
CA VAL A 28 2.10 -5.44 -4.47
C VAL A 28 2.52 -4.62 -5.69
N ASP A 29 2.08 -3.37 -5.78
CA ASP A 29 2.47 -2.47 -6.87
C ASP A 29 3.96 -2.12 -6.83
N TRP A 30 4.52 -1.87 -5.64
CA TRP A 30 5.96 -1.65 -5.50
C TRP A 30 6.78 -2.89 -5.88
N ASP A 31 6.36 -4.09 -5.44
CA ASP A 31 7.04 -5.33 -5.76
C ASP A 31 7.01 -5.60 -7.28
N ARG A 32 5.88 -5.33 -7.95
CA ARG A 32 5.76 -5.38 -9.41
C ARG A 32 6.63 -4.36 -10.12
N ALA A 33 6.66 -3.10 -9.67
CA ALA A 33 7.49 -2.07 -10.27
C ALA A 33 8.98 -2.42 -10.18
N LYS A 34 9.41 -2.98 -9.04
CA LYS A 34 10.77 -3.49 -8.83
C LYS A 34 11.10 -4.63 -9.80
N GLN A 35 10.22 -5.62 -9.91
CA GLN A 35 10.39 -6.73 -10.85
C GLN A 35 10.47 -6.25 -12.31
N ASN A 36 9.62 -5.30 -12.70
CA ASN A 36 9.64 -4.72 -14.05
C ASN A 36 10.96 -3.97 -14.31
N GLN A 37 11.44 -3.18 -13.34
CA GLN A 37 12.72 -2.50 -13.47
C GLN A 37 13.87 -3.51 -13.63
N GLU A 38 13.88 -4.59 -12.86
CA GLU A 38 14.92 -5.63 -12.91
C GLU A 38 14.88 -6.49 -14.19
N ALA A 39 13.70 -6.72 -14.76
CA ALA A 39 13.51 -7.56 -15.94
C ALA A 39 13.88 -6.88 -17.26
N VAL A 40 13.95 -5.54 -17.29
CA VAL A 40 14.27 -4.78 -18.49
C VAL A 40 15.79 -4.74 -18.68
N TYR A 41 16.27 -5.06 -19.89
CA TYR A 41 17.69 -5.09 -20.22
C TYR A 41 18.39 -3.74 -19.98
N ASP A 42 17.69 -2.64 -20.25
CA ASP A 42 18.09 -1.27 -19.87
C ASP A 42 17.34 -0.80 -18.60
N ASN A 43 17.61 -1.49 -17.50
CA ASN A 43 16.97 -1.31 -16.19
C ASN A 43 17.20 0.08 -15.55
N ASN A 44 18.07 0.92 -16.12
CA ASN A 44 18.37 2.26 -15.63
C ASN A 44 17.62 3.37 -16.40
N THR A 45 16.62 3.01 -17.20
CA THR A 45 15.74 4.00 -17.83
C THR A 45 15.10 4.89 -16.76
N SER A 46 15.24 6.21 -16.90
CA SER A 46 14.77 7.22 -15.93
C SER A 46 13.30 7.04 -15.53
N GLU A 47 12.46 6.57 -16.46
CA GLU A 47 11.05 6.33 -16.21
C GLU A 47 10.82 5.16 -15.23
N LEU A 48 11.42 4.00 -15.47
CA LEU A 48 11.26 2.81 -14.61
C LEU A 48 11.77 3.08 -13.20
N VAL A 49 12.93 3.73 -13.08
CA VAL A 49 13.49 4.14 -11.78
C VAL A 49 12.53 5.08 -11.04
N THR A 50 11.93 6.04 -11.75
CA THR A 50 10.98 7.00 -11.19
C THR A 50 9.68 6.32 -10.77
N GLN A 51 9.16 5.40 -11.58
CA GLN A 51 7.95 4.62 -11.26
C GLN A 51 8.17 3.75 -10.01
N THR A 52 9.30 3.06 -9.91
CA THR A 52 9.66 2.26 -8.73
C THR A 52 9.82 3.14 -7.49
N ALA A 53 10.50 4.28 -7.61
CA ALA A 53 10.67 5.23 -6.50
C ALA A 53 9.32 5.80 -6.03
N LEU A 54 8.43 6.13 -6.94
CA LEU A 54 7.08 6.62 -6.63
C LEU A 54 6.24 5.55 -5.94
N ALA A 55 6.24 4.32 -6.45
CA ALA A 55 5.52 3.19 -5.83
C ALA A 55 6.03 2.93 -4.40
N ARG A 56 7.35 2.94 -4.21
CA ARG A 56 7.99 2.83 -2.90
C ARG A 56 7.57 3.95 -1.95
N ALA A 57 7.56 5.20 -2.42
CA ALA A 57 7.16 6.35 -1.59
C ALA A 57 5.70 6.22 -1.12
N LYS A 58 4.78 5.78 -1.99
CA LYS A 58 3.37 5.53 -1.64
C LYS A 58 3.25 4.45 -0.55
N TYR A 59 3.92 3.32 -0.72
CA TYR A 59 3.93 2.24 0.28
C TYR A 59 4.45 2.73 1.64
N LEU A 60 5.60 3.43 1.66
CA LEU A 60 6.20 3.94 2.90
C LEU A 60 5.31 4.96 3.62
N TYR A 61 4.61 5.82 2.87
CA TYR A 61 3.66 6.77 3.44
C TYR A 61 2.53 6.03 4.17
N LEU A 62 1.86 5.09 3.48
CA LEU A 62 0.76 4.31 4.05
C LEU A 62 1.22 3.46 5.24
N TYR A 63 2.44 2.92 5.19
CA TYR A 63 3.01 2.15 6.29
C TYR A 63 3.22 2.99 7.54
N ARG A 64 3.71 4.22 7.38
CA ARG A 64 3.87 5.17 8.50
C ARG A 64 2.53 5.53 9.11
N GLU A 65 1.52 5.81 8.28
CA GLU A 65 0.16 6.10 8.74
C GLU A 65 -0.45 4.92 9.52
N ALA A 66 -0.33 3.69 9.00
CA ALA A 66 -0.83 2.49 9.67
C ALA A 66 -0.15 2.28 11.04
N ARG A 67 1.16 2.52 11.11
CA ARG A 67 1.94 2.41 12.34
C ARG A 67 1.59 3.49 13.37
N LEU A 68 1.43 4.75 12.94
CA LEU A 68 1.02 5.86 13.82
C LEU A 68 -0.36 5.61 14.46
N ARG A 69 -1.28 5.04 13.68
CA ARG A 69 -2.63 4.71 14.11
C ARG A 69 -2.72 3.42 14.93
N GLN A 70 -1.60 2.71 15.12
CA GLN A 70 -1.56 1.43 15.81
C GLN A 70 -2.60 0.45 15.25
N VAL A 71 -2.75 0.42 13.92
CA VAL A 71 -3.68 -0.48 13.27
C VAL A 71 -3.13 -1.89 13.37
N HIS A 72 -3.51 -2.59 14.43
CA HIS A 72 -3.21 -4.00 14.66
C HIS A 72 -4.29 -4.84 13.98
N GLY A 73 -4.27 -4.89 12.65
CA GLY A 73 -5.02 -5.93 11.94
C GLY A 73 -4.32 -7.27 12.12
N GLN A 74 -5.10 -8.36 12.24
CA GLN A 74 -4.62 -9.76 12.23
C GLN A 74 -3.79 -10.14 10.98
N THR A 75 -3.65 -9.21 10.03
CA THR A 75 -3.15 -9.41 8.67
C THR A 75 -1.89 -8.60 8.32
N ILE A 76 -1.25 -7.88 9.26
CA ILE A 76 0.14 -7.47 9.01
C ILE A 76 0.99 -8.73 9.13
N GLN A 77 1.02 -9.52 8.06
CA GLN A 77 1.82 -10.73 8.00
C GLN A 77 3.29 -10.34 8.13
N ARG A 78 3.86 -10.72 9.27
CA ARG A 78 5.29 -10.54 9.58
C ARG A 78 6.21 -11.17 8.52
N SER A 79 5.71 -12.12 7.73
CA SER A 79 6.45 -12.80 6.65
C SER A 79 6.76 -11.91 5.44
N VAL A 80 6.13 -10.74 5.29
CA VAL A 80 6.51 -9.78 4.24
C VAL A 80 7.65 -8.84 4.67
N ILE A 81 8.18 -9.05 5.88
CA ILE A 81 9.21 -8.22 6.52
C ILE A 81 10.61 -8.84 6.36
N ASP A 82 10.74 -10.09 5.88
CA ASP A 82 12.04 -10.75 5.76
C ASP A 82 12.18 -11.48 4.41
N LYS A 83 12.94 -10.86 3.48
CA LYS A 83 14.04 -11.49 2.73
C LYS A 83 14.89 -10.44 2.03
#